data_AF-D2QTT3-F1
#
_entry.id   AF-D2QTT3-F1
#
_cell.length_a   1.000
_cell.length_b   1.000
_cell.length_c   1.000
_cell.angle_alpha   90.00
_cell.angle_beta   90.00
_cell.angle_gamma   90.00
#
_symmetry.space_group_name_H-M   'P 1'
#
loop_
_entity.id
_entity.type
_entity.pdbx_description
1 polymer ?
#
loop_
_entity_poly.entity_id
_entity_poly.type
_entity_poly.pdbx_seq_one_letter_code
_entity_poly.pdbx_strand_id
1 'polypeptide(L)'
;MATIKFKFSSTVSGVFDNVDFFAGQTEIFRSNGKYAFNGEIPENGVLNIAIDVSGNNAQQIDVAYSCETSAGVKLSDPNNPSVVTKKIEDNRFRRIQLRIPF
;
A
#
# COMPACT_ATOMS: atom_id res chain seq x y z
N MET A 1 -5.00 19.30 17.67
CA MET A 1 -5.61 18.28 16.79
C MET A 1 -5.31 16.93 17.39
N ALA A 2 -6.33 16.07 17.54
CA ALA A 2 -6.09 14.70 17.98
C ALA A 2 -5.42 13.91 16.85
N THR A 3 -4.60 12.93 17.21
CA THR A 3 -3.89 12.05 16.27
C THR A 3 -4.33 10.62 16.49
N ILE A 4 -4.59 9.92 15.40
CA ILE A 4 -4.94 8.50 15.40
C ILE A 4 -3.67 7.70 15.09
N LYS A 5 -3.35 6.75 15.97
CA LYS A 5 -2.31 5.76 15.70
C LYS A 5 -2.89 4.63 14.87
N PHE A 6 -2.11 4.12 13.94
CA PHE A 6 -2.56 3.07 13.04
C PHE A 6 -1.44 2.09 12.69
N LYS A 7 -1.85 0.92 12.24
CA LYS A 7 -1.00 -0.09 11.62
C LYS A 7 -1.48 -0.33 10.20
N PHE A 8 -0.58 -0.16 9.25
CA PHE A 8 -0.79 -0.53 7.87
C PHE A 8 -0.02 -1.83 7.58
N SER A 9 -0.59 -2.71 6.77
CA SER A 9 0.08 -3.90 6.26
C SER A 9 -0.31 -4.14 4.81
N SER A 10 0.63 -4.58 3.98
CA SER A 10 0.39 -4.95 2.60
C SER A 10 1.19 -6.18 2.20
N THR A 11 0.62 -6.96 1.29
CA THR A 11 1.25 -8.12 0.65
C THR A 11 1.04 -8.04 -0.85
N VAL A 12 2.14 -7.92 -1.58
CA VAL A 12 2.24 -8.05 -3.03
C VAL A 12 2.60 -9.50 -3.35
N SER A 13 1.69 -10.16 -4.07
CA SER A 13 1.87 -11.52 -4.58
C SER A 13 1.99 -11.49 -6.10
N GLY A 14 2.74 -12.44 -6.65
CA GLY A 14 3.02 -12.54 -8.08
C GLY A 14 4.52 -12.66 -8.34
N VAL A 15 4.89 -12.59 -9.61
CA VAL A 15 6.29 -12.49 -10.04
C VAL A 15 6.58 -11.01 -10.28
N PHE A 16 7.66 -10.51 -9.70
CA PHE A 16 8.12 -9.14 -9.83
C PHE A 16 9.64 -9.09 -9.59
N ASP A 17 10.30 -8.11 -10.18
CA ASP A 17 11.73 -7.90 -9.99
C ASP A 17 11.98 -7.06 -8.72
N ASN A 18 11.21 -5.98 -8.55
CA ASN A 18 11.27 -5.13 -7.36
C ASN A 18 9.90 -4.56 -6.99
N VAL A 19 9.72 -4.33 -5.69
CA VAL A 19 8.56 -3.64 -5.10
C VAL A 19 9.07 -2.59 -4.14
N ASP A 20 8.65 -1.35 -4.35
CA ASP A 20 8.97 -0.21 -3.51
C ASP A 20 7.68 0.35 -2.89
N PHE A 21 7.72 0.61 -1.58
CA PHE A 21 6.56 1.07 -0.82
C PHE A 21 6.81 2.48 -0.29
N PHE A 22 5.81 3.35 -0.44
CA PHE A 22 5.87 4.74 0.01
C PHE A 22 4.66 5.07 0.87
N ALA A 23 4.90 5.71 2.01
CA ALA A 23 3.85 6.36 2.81
C ALA A 23 4.09 7.87 2.81
N GLY A 24 3.23 8.63 2.12
CA GLY A 24 3.50 10.04 1.83
C GLY A 24 4.71 10.20 0.90
N GLN A 25 5.73 10.96 1.33
CA GLN A 25 6.98 11.15 0.58
C GLN A 25 8.12 10.23 1.04
N THR A 26 7.91 9.45 2.09
CA THR A 26 8.95 8.59 2.67
C THR A 26 8.93 7.22 2.01
N GLU A 27 10.05 6.84 1.39
CA GLU A 27 10.30 5.48 0.93
C GLU A 27 10.51 4.57 2.15
N ILE A 28 9.74 3.48 2.22
CA ILE A 28 9.85 2.44 3.26
C ILE A 28 10.38 1.19 2.57
N PHE A 29 11.68 0.94 2.73
CA PHE A 29 12.51 0.03 1.91
C PHE A 29 12.10 -1.47 1.92
N ARG A 30 12.58 -2.16 0.86
CA ARG A 30 12.32 -3.52 0.31
C ARG A 30 12.44 -4.75 1.23
N SER A 31 11.51 -5.72 1.06
CA SER A 31 11.80 -7.16 0.91
C SER A 31 10.53 -8.01 0.68
N ASN A 32 10.59 -8.94 -0.29
CA ASN A 32 9.66 -10.06 -0.50
C ASN A 32 8.17 -9.75 -0.69
N GLY A 33 7.82 -8.52 -1.09
CA GLY A 33 6.44 -8.13 -1.32
C GLY A 33 5.60 -8.05 -0.04
N LYS A 34 6.19 -8.03 1.16
CA LYS A 34 5.44 -7.89 2.42
C LYS A 34 5.90 -6.66 3.18
N TYR A 35 4.94 -5.82 3.57
CA TYR A 35 5.20 -4.55 4.23
C TYR A 35 4.26 -4.37 5.40
N ALA A 36 4.77 -3.85 6.52
CA ALA A 36 3.96 -3.39 7.62
C ALA A 36 4.66 -2.23 8.32
N PHE A 37 3.91 -1.20 8.68
CA PHE A 37 4.43 -0.09 9.46
C PHE A 37 3.35 0.46 10.38
N ASN A 38 3.78 1.09 11.46
CA ASN A 38 2.91 1.83 12.36
C ASN A 38 3.12 3.33 12.11
N GLY A 39 2.03 4.09 12.16
CA GLY A 39 2.08 5.54 11.94
C GLY A 39 1.10 6.28 12.83
N GLU A 40 1.21 7.60 12.81
CA GLU A 40 0.29 8.53 13.46
C GLU A 40 -0.17 9.55 12.43
N ILE A 41 -1.46 9.82 12.38
CA ILE A 41 -2.06 10.77 11.44
C ILE A 41 -3.10 11.64 12.17
N PRO A 42 -3.32 12.91 11.80
CA PRO A 42 -4.40 13.70 12.37
C PRO A 42 -5.77 13.03 12.17
N GLU A 43 -6.66 13.18 13.14
CA GLU A 43 -8.09 12.86 13.00
C GLU A 43 -8.68 13.70 11.85
N ASN A 44 -9.35 13.06 10.87
CA ASN A 44 -9.72 13.59 9.54
C ASN A 44 -8.58 13.66 8.50
N GLY A 45 -7.44 13.05 8.80
CA GLY A 45 -6.32 12.94 7.89
C GLY A 45 -6.54 11.91 6.78
N VAL A 46 -5.65 11.94 5.79
CA VAL A 46 -5.64 10.99 4.68
C VAL A 46 -4.26 10.37 4.57
N LEU A 47 -4.19 9.05 4.72
CA LEU A 47 -2.99 8.30 4.46
C LEU A 47 -2.90 8.02 2.96
N ASN A 48 -1.84 8.53 2.32
CA ASN A 48 -1.51 8.24 0.93
C ASN A 48 -0.41 7.21 0.89
N ILE A 49 -0.70 6.04 0.32
CA ILE A 49 0.27 4.98 0.07
C ILE A 49 0.52 4.89 -1.42
N ALA A 50 1.78 4.77 -1.82
CA ALA A 50 2.15 4.37 -3.18
C ALA A 50 2.93 3.06 -3.14
N ILE A 51 2.59 2.13 -4.04
CA ILE A 51 3.29 0.87 -4.22
C ILE A 51 3.75 0.82 -5.66
N ASP A 52 5.05 0.90 -5.86
CA ASP A 52 5.68 0.86 -7.17
C ASP A 52 6.20 -0.55 -7.41
N VAL A 53 5.66 -1.23 -8.42
CA VAL A 53 6.08 -2.58 -8.79
C VAL A 53 6.73 -2.54 -10.17
N SER A 54 7.88 -3.21 -10.29
CA SER A 54 8.61 -3.41 -11.54
C SER A 54 8.81 -4.90 -11.80
N GLY A 55 8.72 -5.31 -13.07
CA GLY A 55 8.90 -6.70 -13.48
C GLY A 55 9.10 -6.80 -14.99
N ASN A 56 9.94 -7.75 -15.40
CA ASN A 56 10.10 -8.12 -16.79
C ASN A 56 9.03 -9.15 -17.21
N ASN A 57 8.18 -8.80 -18.18
CA ASN A 57 7.04 -9.56 -18.76
C ASN A 57 5.62 -9.20 -18.28
N ALA A 58 4.64 -9.47 -19.16
CA ALA A 58 3.20 -9.39 -18.93
C ALA A 58 2.74 -10.27 -17.75
N GLN A 59 2.83 -9.76 -16.53
CA GLN A 59 2.54 -10.53 -15.31
C GLN A 59 1.42 -9.89 -14.49
N GLN A 60 0.62 -10.74 -13.85
CA GLN A 60 -0.41 -10.31 -12.91
C GLN A 60 0.20 -10.24 -11.51
N ILE A 61 -0.01 -9.10 -10.85
CA ILE A 61 0.30 -8.89 -9.45
C ILE A 61 -0.98 -8.63 -8.67
N ASP A 62 -1.03 -9.17 -7.46
CA ASP A 62 -2.11 -8.92 -6.51
C ASP A 62 -1.56 -8.21 -5.29
N VAL A 63 -2.14 -7.05 -4.96
CA VAL A 63 -1.75 -6.26 -3.80
C VAL A 63 -2.87 -6.29 -2.79
N ALA A 64 -2.70 -7.13 -1.78
CA ALA A 64 -3.55 -7.13 -0.60
C ALA A 64 -3.07 -6.06 0.38
N TYR A 65 -3.99 -5.33 1.01
CA TYR A 65 -3.66 -4.39 2.07
C TYR A 65 -4.71 -4.39 3.19
N SER A 66 -4.27 -4.00 4.38
CA SER A 66 -5.10 -3.77 5.55
C SER A 66 -4.60 -2.55 6.32
N CYS A 67 -5.54 -1.80 6.88
CA CYS A 67 -5.24 -0.68 7.75
C CYS A 67 -6.17 -0.73 8.96
N GLU A 68 -5.61 -0.59 10.15
CA GLU A 68 -6.35 -0.67 11.41
C GLU A 68 -5.86 0.40 12.37
N THR A 69 -6.78 1.11 13.02
CA THR A 69 -6.43 2.06 14.08
C THR A 69 -6.02 1.29 15.35
N SER A 70 -5.31 1.94 16.27
CA SER A 70 -4.99 1.34 17.58
C SER A 70 -6.24 1.00 18.41
N ALA A 71 -7.40 1.57 18.06
CA ALA A 71 -8.70 1.25 18.66
C ALA A 71 -9.37 0.01 18.03
N GLY A 72 -8.74 -0.64 17.05
CA GLY A 72 -9.25 -1.83 16.38
C GLY A 72 -10.20 -1.55 15.21
N VAL A 73 -10.29 -0.30 14.75
CA VAL A 73 -11.17 0.08 13.63
C VAL A 73 -10.45 -0.21 12.32
N LYS A 74 -11.02 -1.08 11.48
CA LYS A 74 -10.51 -1.37 10.14
C LYS A 74 -10.90 -0.25 9.17
N LEU A 75 -9.93 0.24 8.44
CA LEU A 75 -10.06 1.30 7.45
C LEU A 75 -9.63 0.78 6.07
N SER A 76 -10.29 1.28 5.03
CA SER A 76 -10.04 0.92 3.64
C SER A 76 -10.13 2.14 2.74
N ASP A 77 -9.52 2.06 1.56
CA ASP A 77 -9.74 3.05 0.51
C ASP A 77 -11.15 2.84 -0.10
N PRO A 78 -12.02 3.85 -0.12
CA PRO A 78 -13.36 3.72 -0.71
C PRO A 78 -13.35 3.47 -2.22
N ASN A 79 -12.26 3.80 -2.92
CA ASN A 79 -12.14 3.66 -4.38
C ASN A 79 -11.33 2.43 -4.80
N ASN A 80 -10.61 1.78 -3.87
CA ASN A 80 -9.78 0.63 -4.17
C ASN A 80 -10.12 -0.53 -3.23
N PRO A 81 -10.50 -1.71 -3.76
CA PRO A 81 -10.76 -2.88 -2.93
C PRO A 81 -9.49 -3.30 -2.15
N SER A 82 -9.67 -3.99 -1.02
CA SER A 82 -8.54 -4.47 -0.18
C SER A 82 -7.56 -5.39 -0.89
N VAL A 83 -7.93 -5.91 -2.08
CA VAL A 83 -7.03 -6.59 -3.00
C VAL A 83 -7.10 -5.88 -4.35
N VAL A 84 -5.99 -5.28 -4.77
CA VAL A 84 -5.86 -4.60 -6.06
C VAL A 84 -5.05 -5.46 -7.01
N THR A 85 -5.70 -5.96 -8.06
CA THR A 85 -5.04 -6.72 -9.13
C THR A 85 -4.59 -5.77 -10.23
N LYS A 86 -3.33 -5.87 -10.65
CA LYS A 86 -2.78 -5.12 -11.79
C LYS A 86 -1.97 -6.02 -12.70
N LYS A 87 -2.05 -5.75 -14.01
CA LYS A 87 -1.20 -6.39 -15.01
C LYS A 87 -0.05 -5.46 -15.39
N ILE A 88 1.17 -5.97 -15.33
CA ILE A 88 2.38 -5.27 -15.75
C ILE A 88 2.65 -5.62 -17.20
N GLU A 89 2.05 -4.88 -18.14
CA GLU A 89 2.40 -4.96 -19.55
C GLU A 89 3.52 -3.94 -19.81
N ASP A 90 4.66 -4.39 -20.36
CA ASP A 90 5.75 -3.57 -20.93
C ASP A 90 6.96 -3.15 -20.04
N ASN A 91 7.38 -3.94 -19.05
CA ASN A 91 8.55 -3.60 -18.21
C ASN A 91 8.45 -2.21 -17.54
N ARG A 92 7.21 -1.74 -17.30
CA ARG A 92 6.95 -0.43 -16.73
C ARG A 92 6.64 -0.53 -15.24
N PHE A 93 7.08 0.49 -14.51
CA PHE A 93 6.63 0.73 -13.15
C PHE A 93 5.12 0.90 -13.12
N ARG A 94 4.44 0.14 -12.26
CA ARG A 94 3.03 0.37 -11.94
C ARG A 94 2.94 0.89 -10.52
N ARG A 95 2.42 2.12 -10.40
CA ARG A 95 2.09 2.74 -9.13
C ARG A 95 0.66 2.43 -8.75
N ILE A 96 0.46 1.81 -7.60
CA ILE A 96 -0.85 1.69 -6.95
C ILE A 96 -0.92 2.75 -5.86
N GLN A 97 -1.90 3.65 -5.96
CA GLN A 97 -2.15 4.67 -4.95
C GLN A 97 -3.36 4.28 -4.11
N LEU A 98 -3.17 4.21 -2.79
CA LEU A 98 -4.27 3.99 -1.83
C LEU A 98 -4.46 5.26 -1.01
N ARG A 99 -5.73 5.62 -0.82
CA ARG A 99 -6.16 6.80 -0.07
C ARG A 99 -7.09 6.39 1.06
N ILE A 100 -6.54 6.21 2.26
CA ILE A 100 -7.30 5.72 3.41
C ILE A 100 -7.69 6.92 4.31
N PRO A 101 -8.99 7.23 4.47
CA PRO A 101 -9.45 8.28 5.37
C PRO A 101 -9.45 7.81 6.83
N PHE A 102 -9.10 8.72 7.75
CA PHE A 102 -9.02 8.49 9.20
C PHE A 102 -9.95 9.42 9.97
#